data_AF-A0A942FGL2-F1
#
_entry.id   AF-A0A942FGL2-F1
#
_cell.length_a   1.000
_cell.length_b   1.000
_cell.length_c   1.000
_cell.angle_alpha   90.00
_cell.angle_beta   90.00
_cell.angle_gamma   90.00
#
_symmetry.space_group_name_H-M   'P 1'
#
loop_
_entity.id
_entity.type
_entity.pdbx_description
1 polymer ?
#
loop_
_entity_poly.entity_id
_entity_poly.type
_entity_poly.pdbx_seq_one_letter_code
_entity_poly.pdbx_strand_id
1 'polypeptide(L)'
;MMTPLILPIFLPHLGCRQHCLFCNQKATATEVPSPQSVREFIEASLRHFSSRPGERERQVAFYGGSFTAMSLEDQVSYLKEVQPFLSSGRIDSIRLSTRPDALNEETLATLKKYGVKTVEIGVQSMLDEVLILSKRGHGANDSASAILRLKHWGFEVGVHLMIGLPGDTCDYFLRSLDRIVDLRPDFVRIHPTLVLRGAPLEELWRNGEYSPLSLDEAIQSLKKGMLKLEKASLPLARIGLQPTKELEEHLVAGPFHPALHQLVDSAIFHDMAEDLLRNHPNGSKPVFVCHPKDLSNLKGQRNENLQRLKNRFKLSDIFIFSHKDVGRGDLGLQTKEGEVLIERKWLD
;
A
#
# COMPACT_ATOMS: atom_id res chain seq x y z
N MET A 1 2.43 10.98 -14.06
CA MET A 1 1.16 10.42 -14.57
C MET A 1 0.08 10.64 -13.52
N MET A 2 -1.15 10.97 -13.92
CA MET A 2 -2.28 11.04 -13.00
C MET A 2 -2.59 9.64 -12.48
N THR A 3 -2.90 9.50 -11.18
CA THR A 3 -3.36 8.23 -10.58
C THR A 3 -4.52 7.68 -11.42
N PRO A 4 -4.64 6.38 -11.72
CA PRO A 4 -5.78 5.85 -12.47
C PRO A 4 -7.10 5.97 -11.68
N LEU A 5 -8.23 6.10 -12.37
CA LEU A 5 -9.56 5.96 -11.79
C LEU A 5 -9.87 4.47 -11.71
N ILE A 6 -9.95 3.96 -10.49
CA ILE A 6 -10.21 2.55 -10.25
C ILE A 6 -11.68 2.38 -9.87
N LEU A 7 -12.38 1.48 -10.56
CA LEU A 7 -13.70 0.98 -10.21
C LEU A 7 -13.51 -0.34 -9.45
N PRO A 8 -13.52 -0.31 -8.10
CA PRO A 8 -13.22 -1.48 -7.29
C PRO A 8 -14.45 -2.39 -7.21
N ILE A 9 -14.27 -3.66 -7.52
CA ILE A 9 -15.24 -4.73 -7.33
C ILE A 9 -14.63 -5.70 -6.32
N PHE A 10 -15.30 -5.91 -5.19
CA PHE A 10 -14.84 -6.82 -4.16
C PHE A 10 -15.55 -8.17 -4.33
N LEU A 11 -14.77 -9.22 -4.57
CA LEU A 11 -15.19 -10.62 -4.59
C LEU A 11 -14.60 -11.31 -3.35
N PRO A 12 -15.13 -11.05 -2.15
CA PRO A 12 -14.52 -11.51 -0.91
C PRO A 12 -14.45 -13.04 -0.88
N HIS A 13 -13.24 -13.57 -0.68
CA HIS A 13 -12.95 -14.99 -0.42
C HIS A 13 -13.35 -16.00 -1.50
N LEU A 14 -13.92 -15.56 -2.63
CA LEU A 14 -14.30 -16.44 -3.72
C LEU A 14 -13.03 -17.12 -4.28
N GLY A 15 -13.00 -18.46 -4.24
CA GLY A 15 -11.85 -19.28 -4.63
C GLY A 15 -10.76 -19.46 -3.56
N CYS A 16 -10.82 -18.78 -2.41
CA CYS A 16 -9.81 -18.95 -1.36
C CYS A 16 -10.02 -20.25 -0.58
N ARG A 17 -9.04 -21.14 -0.61
CA ARG A 17 -9.06 -22.44 0.09
C ARG A 17 -8.40 -22.42 1.48
N GLN A 18 -7.96 -21.24 1.94
CA GLN A 18 -7.13 -21.09 3.14
C GLN A 18 -7.78 -20.11 4.12
N HIS A 19 -7.61 -20.37 5.41
CA HIS A 19 -8.08 -19.52 6.50
C HIS A 19 -6.88 -18.85 7.18
N CYS A 20 -6.38 -17.77 6.57
CA CYS A 20 -5.27 -16.99 7.14
C CYS A 20 -5.71 -16.33 8.46
N LEU A 21 -4.79 -16.20 9.42
CA LEU A 21 -5.13 -15.73 10.77
C LEU A 21 -5.74 -14.33 10.78
N PHE A 22 -5.20 -13.41 9.97
CA PHE A 22 -5.62 -12.02 9.90
C PHE A 22 -6.83 -11.78 8.99
N CYS A 23 -7.31 -12.81 8.28
CA CYS A 23 -8.39 -12.67 7.33
C CYS A 23 -9.73 -12.96 8.01
N ASN A 24 -10.70 -12.06 7.81
CA ASN A 24 -12.01 -12.18 8.40
C ASN A 24 -13.04 -12.68 7.39
N GLN A 25 -13.04 -14.00 7.11
CA GLN A 25 -13.95 -14.57 6.11
C GLN A 25 -15.41 -14.57 6.52
N LYS A 26 -15.69 -14.56 7.83
CA LYS A 26 -17.05 -14.69 8.36
C LYS A 26 -17.76 -13.35 8.55
N ALA A 27 -17.03 -12.26 8.85
CA ALA A 27 -17.67 -10.96 9.05
C ALA A 27 -17.82 -10.14 7.76
N THR A 28 -16.94 -10.33 6.77
CA THR A 28 -17.08 -9.67 5.44
C THR A 28 -17.95 -10.51 4.49
N ALA A 29 -18.96 -11.22 5.00
CA ALA A 29 -19.97 -11.90 4.19
C ALA A 29 -20.90 -10.87 3.53
N THR A 30 -20.31 -9.91 2.80
CA THR A 30 -21.02 -9.17 1.78
C THR A 30 -21.39 -10.15 0.68
N GLU A 31 -22.60 -10.02 0.13
CA GLU A 31 -23.01 -10.84 -1.01
C GLU A 31 -21.96 -10.71 -2.10
N VAL A 32 -21.41 -11.85 -2.54
CA VAL A 32 -20.51 -11.88 -3.67
C VAL A 32 -21.31 -11.41 -4.89
N PRO A 33 -20.94 -10.29 -5.52
CA PRO A 33 -21.73 -9.74 -6.60
C PRO A 33 -21.75 -10.71 -7.77
N SER A 34 -22.93 -10.92 -8.35
CA SER A 34 -23.04 -11.72 -9.58
C SER A 34 -22.30 -11.02 -10.74
N PRO A 35 -21.91 -11.74 -11.81
CA PRO A 35 -21.36 -11.11 -13.02
C PRO A 35 -22.28 -10.01 -13.57
N GLN A 36 -23.60 -10.22 -13.57
CA GLN A 36 -24.55 -9.22 -14.03
C GLN A 36 -24.52 -7.95 -13.16
N SER A 37 -24.45 -8.11 -11.83
CA SER A 37 -24.32 -6.98 -10.89
C SER A 37 -23.00 -6.22 -11.09
N VAL A 38 -21.93 -6.91 -11.49
CA VAL A 38 -20.66 -6.28 -11.89
C VAL A 38 -20.84 -5.37 -13.10
N ARG A 39 -21.54 -5.82 -14.15
CA ARG A 39 -21.84 -4.97 -15.31
C ARG A 39 -22.61 -3.72 -14.89
N GLU A 40 -23.68 -3.90 -14.13
CA GLU A 40 -24.53 -2.81 -13.66
C GLU A 40 -23.76 -1.77 -12.83
N PHE A 41 -22.85 -2.25 -11.97
CA PHE A 41 -21.96 -1.39 -11.19
C PHE A 41 -21.01 -0.57 -12.10
N ILE A 42 -20.43 -1.19 -13.13
CA ILE A 42 -19.56 -0.49 -14.08
C ILE A 42 -20.36 0.59 -14.82
N GLU A 43 -21.55 0.27 -15.33
CA GLU A 43 -22.41 1.25 -16.00
C GLU A 43 -22.79 2.41 -15.10
N ALA A 44 -23.23 2.11 -13.86
CA ALA A 44 -23.60 3.13 -12.90
C ALA A 44 -22.42 4.04 -12.56
N SER A 45 -21.24 3.47 -12.32
CA SER A 45 -20.02 4.21 -12.03
C SER A 45 -19.64 5.14 -13.19
N LEU A 46 -19.67 4.64 -14.42
CA LEU A 46 -19.34 5.43 -15.60
C LEU A 46 -20.33 6.57 -15.89
N ARG A 47 -21.60 6.46 -15.45
CA ARG A 47 -22.56 7.57 -15.50
C ARG A 47 -22.23 8.70 -14.52
N HIS A 48 -21.64 8.37 -13.37
CA HIS A 48 -21.31 9.34 -12.33
C HIS A 48 -19.97 10.04 -12.58
N PHE A 49 -18.99 9.34 -13.15
CA PHE A 49 -17.68 9.92 -13.40
C PHE A 49 -17.67 10.76 -14.68
N SER A 50 -17.64 12.08 -14.50
CA SER A 50 -17.69 13.08 -15.58
C SER A 50 -16.39 13.22 -16.38
N SER A 51 -15.34 12.46 -16.05
CA SER A 51 -14.07 12.53 -16.77
C SER A 51 -14.28 12.23 -18.25
N ARG A 52 -13.61 12.95 -19.14
CA ARG A 52 -13.65 12.64 -20.57
C ARG A 52 -12.79 11.41 -20.87
N PRO A 53 -13.18 10.54 -21.82
CA PRO A 53 -12.30 9.47 -22.28
C PRO A 53 -10.92 10.03 -22.63
N GLY A 54 -9.85 9.41 -22.15
CA GLY A 54 -8.46 9.85 -22.36
C GLY A 54 -7.92 10.87 -21.34
N GLU A 55 -8.74 11.44 -20.45
CA GLU A 55 -8.27 12.39 -19.43
C GLU A 55 -7.53 11.71 -18.27
N ARG A 56 -7.92 10.48 -17.94
CA ARG A 56 -7.37 9.66 -16.86
C ARG A 56 -7.61 8.20 -17.21
N GLU A 57 -6.60 7.36 -17.02
CA GLU A 57 -6.74 5.90 -17.19
C GLU A 57 -7.82 5.36 -16.25
N ARG A 58 -8.69 4.50 -16.78
CA ARG A 58 -9.83 3.89 -16.09
C ARG A 58 -9.65 2.39 -16.03
N GLN A 59 -9.66 1.87 -14.82
CA GLN A 59 -9.43 0.46 -14.57
C GLN A 59 -10.61 -0.14 -13.82
N VAL A 60 -11.06 -1.31 -14.26
CA VAL A 60 -11.88 -2.18 -13.40
C VAL A 60 -10.94 -3.04 -12.57
N ALA A 61 -11.12 -3.06 -11.25
CA ALA A 61 -10.26 -3.81 -10.34
C ALA A 61 -11.05 -4.87 -9.57
N PHE A 62 -10.70 -6.14 -9.76
CA PHE A 62 -11.24 -7.25 -8.97
C PHE A 62 -10.38 -7.50 -7.73
N TYR A 63 -10.88 -7.08 -6.57
CA TYR A 63 -10.27 -7.27 -5.26
C TYR A 63 -10.90 -8.45 -4.50
N GLY A 64 -10.20 -8.96 -3.50
CA GLY A 64 -10.57 -10.17 -2.75
C GLY A 64 -9.39 -11.10 -2.50
N GLY A 65 -8.32 -10.95 -3.29
CA GLY A 65 -7.03 -11.61 -3.06
C GLY A 65 -6.93 -13.05 -3.55
N SER A 66 -7.94 -13.55 -4.26
CA SER A 66 -8.01 -14.93 -4.74
C SER A 66 -8.68 -15.08 -6.11
N PHE A 67 -8.74 -14.03 -6.94
CA PHE A 67 -9.48 -14.07 -8.21
C PHE A 67 -9.11 -15.27 -9.10
N THR A 68 -7.81 -15.55 -9.23
CA THR A 68 -7.35 -16.64 -10.09
C THR A 68 -7.42 -18.03 -9.44
N ALA A 69 -7.83 -18.10 -8.16
CA ALA A 69 -8.11 -19.35 -7.47
C ALA A 69 -9.56 -19.84 -7.69
N MET A 70 -10.42 -19.01 -8.29
CA MET A 70 -11.75 -19.42 -8.77
C MET A 70 -11.64 -20.39 -9.95
N SER A 71 -12.74 -21.06 -10.30
CA SER A 71 -12.78 -21.85 -11.54
C SER A 71 -12.51 -20.95 -12.76
N LEU A 72 -11.95 -21.51 -13.82
CA LEU A 72 -11.73 -20.73 -15.06
C LEU A 72 -13.05 -20.23 -15.65
N GLU A 73 -14.14 -20.98 -15.49
CA GLU A 73 -15.48 -20.57 -15.91
C GLU A 73 -15.94 -19.31 -15.17
N ASP A 74 -15.78 -19.27 -13.84
CA ASP A 74 -16.10 -18.10 -13.03
C ASP A 74 -15.21 -16.90 -13.39
N GLN A 75 -13.90 -17.12 -13.53
CA GLN A 75 -12.99 -16.05 -13.96
C GLN A 75 -13.44 -15.44 -15.29
N VAL A 76 -13.78 -16.30 -16.26
CA VAL A 76 -14.26 -15.88 -17.58
C VAL A 76 -15.61 -15.18 -17.48
N SER A 77 -16.52 -15.63 -16.62
CA SER A 77 -17.84 -15.00 -16.48
C SER A 77 -17.71 -13.55 -16.03
N TYR A 78 -16.89 -13.25 -15.01
CA TYR A 78 -16.62 -11.86 -14.59
C TYR A 78 -15.86 -11.05 -15.63
N LEU A 79 -14.83 -11.62 -16.26
CA LEU A 79 -14.01 -10.90 -17.25
C LEU A 79 -14.81 -10.54 -18.51
N LYS A 80 -15.77 -11.39 -18.90
CA LYS A 80 -16.69 -11.13 -20.03
C LYS A 80 -17.54 -9.88 -19.82
N GLU A 81 -17.96 -9.61 -18.59
CA GLU A 81 -18.81 -8.46 -18.26
C GLU A 81 -18.09 -7.12 -18.45
N VAL A 82 -16.76 -7.11 -18.43
CA VAL A 82 -15.96 -5.90 -18.66
C VAL A 82 -15.70 -5.64 -20.15
N GLN A 83 -15.78 -6.66 -21.01
CA GLN A 83 -15.39 -6.57 -22.42
C GLN A 83 -16.14 -5.49 -23.22
N PRO A 84 -17.47 -5.29 -23.07
CA PRO A 84 -18.17 -4.23 -23.77
C PRO A 84 -17.63 -2.83 -23.46
N PHE A 85 -17.08 -2.63 -22.26
CA PHE A 85 -16.53 -1.35 -21.83
C PHE A 85 -15.10 -1.13 -22.37
N LEU A 86 -14.28 -2.20 -22.40
CA LEU A 86 -12.97 -2.18 -23.04
C LEU A 86 -13.08 -1.88 -24.54
N SER A 87 -13.90 -2.62 -25.28
CA SER A 87 -14.06 -2.45 -26.72
C SER A 87 -14.59 -1.07 -27.10
N SER A 88 -15.39 -0.44 -26.22
CA SER A 88 -15.90 0.92 -26.40
C SER A 88 -14.92 2.03 -25.99
N GLY A 89 -13.75 1.70 -25.41
CA GLY A 89 -12.81 2.68 -24.85
C GLY A 89 -13.32 3.40 -23.61
N ARG A 90 -14.36 2.89 -22.94
CA ARG A 90 -14.88 3.45 -21.69
C ARG A 90 -14.08 3.01 -20.46
N ILE A 91 -13.44 1.85 -20.55
CA ILE A 91 -12.46 1.32 -19.59
C ILE A 91 -11.18 1.02 -20.39
N ASP A 92 -10.01 1.30 -19.82
CA ASP A 92 -8.72 1.14 -20.49
C ASP A 92 -8.09 -0.23 -20.20
N SER A 93 -8.24 -0.74 -18.98
CA SER A 93 -7.68 -2.04 -18.61
C SER A 93 -8.35 -2.71 -17.42
N ILE A 94 -8.05 -3.99 -17.22
CA ILE A 94 -8.45 -4.75 -16.03
C ILE A 94 -7.24 -4.93 -15.10
N ARG A 95 -7.51 -4.82 -13.80
CA ARG A 95 -6.60 -5.13 -12.69
C ARG A 95 -7.23 -6.20 -11.79
N LEU A 96 -6.44 -7.08 -11.20
CA LEU A 96 -6.95 -8.03 -10.21
C LEU A 96 -5.93 -8.35 -9.12
N SER A 97 -6.43 -8.82 -7.97
CA SER A 97 -5.59 -9.34 -6.88
C SER A 97 -5.74 -10.85 -6.73
N THR A 98 -4.63 -11.54 -6.53
CA THR A 98 -4.63 -12.99 -6.35
C THR A 98 -3.52 -13.52 -5.43
N ARG A 99 -3.54 -14.84 -5.20
CA ARG A 99 -2.51 -15.57 -4.49
C ARG A 99 -1.39 -16.01 -5.46
N PRO A 100 -0.13 -16.06 -5.02
CA PRO A 100 0.99 -16.59 -5.80
C PRO A 100 0.78 -18.02 -6.35
N ASP A 101 0.13 -18.88 -5.57
CA ASP A 101 -0.08 -20.30 -5.84
C ASP A 101 -1.23 -20.60 -6.83
N ALA A 102 -1.86 -19.56 -7.41
CA ALA A 102 -3.04 -19.69 -8.26
C ALA A 102 -2.81 -19.16 -9.70
N LEU A 103 -1.61 -19.32 -10.26
CA LEU A 103 -1.22 -18.73 -11.55
C LEU A 103 -0.56 -19.74 -12.50
N ASN A 104 -1.36 -20.66 -13.04
CA ASN A 104 -0.90 -21.58 -14.09
C ASN A 104 -0.95 -20.92 -15.49
N GLU A 105 -0.34 -21.56 -16.49
CA GLU A 105 -0.23 -21.03 -17.86
C GLU A 105 -1.60 -20.78 -18.52
N GLU A 106 -2.58 -21.66 -18.30
CA GLU A 106 -3.93 -21.51 -18.84
C GLU A 106 -4.64 -20.28 -18.26
N THR A 107 -4.49 -20.05 -16.96
CA THR A 107 -4.98 -18.85 -16.30
C THR A 107 -4.32 -17.61 -16.86
N LEU A 108 -2.99 -17.58 -17.00
CA LEU A 108 -2.26 -16.42 -17.52
C LEU A 108 -2.66 -16.09 -18.97
N ALA A 109 -2.81 -17.11 -19.82
CA ALA A 109 -3.32 -16.97 -21.18
C ALA A 109 -4.73 -16.36 -21.19
N THR A 110 -5.60 -16.83 -20.29
CA THR A 110 -6.95 -16.30 -20.12
C THR A 110 -6.91 -14.83 -19.69
N LEU A 111 -6.14 -14.47 -18.67
CA LEU A 111 -6.01 -13.10 -18.20
C LEU A 111 -5.56 -12.16 -19.33
N LYS A 112 -4.55 -12.56 -20.13
CA LYS A 112 -4.12 -11.79 -21.30
C LYS A 112 -5.21 -11.63 -22.34
N LYS A 113 -5.88 -12.72 -22.70
CA LYS A 113 -6.96 -12.71 -23.69
C LYS A 113 -8.07 -11.72 -23.35
N TYR A 114 -8.38 -11.55 -22.07
CA TYR A 114 -9.46 -10.67 -21.59
C TYR A 114 -9.00 -9.25 -21.23
N GLY A 115 -7.77 -8.85 -21.56
CA GLY A 115 -7.30 -7.47 -21.36
C GLY A 115 -6.89 -7.13 -19.93
N VAL A 116 -6.50 -8.13 -19.12
CA VAL A 116 -5.87 -7.88 -17.83
C VAL A 116 -4.47 -7.32 -18.05
N LYS A 117 -4.23 -6.13 -17.50
CA LYS A 117 -2.96 -5.43 -17.56
C LYS A 117 -2.16 -5.60 -16.28
N THR A 118 -2.83 -5.49 -15.12
CA THR A 118 -2.16 -5.47 -13.82
C THR A 118 -2.61 -6.62 -12.92
N VAL A 119 -1.65 -7.30 -12.30
CA VAL A 119 -1.90 -8.38 -11.32
C VAL A 119 -1.20 -8.04 -10.02
N GLU A 120 -1.96 -8.01 -8.93
CA GLU A 120 -1.46 -7.77 -7.57
C GLU A 120 -1.36 -9.09 -6.79
N ILE A 121 -0.15 -9.42 -6.33
CA ILE A 121 0.14 -10.65 -5.58
C ILE A 121 0.12 -10.39 -4.08
N GLY A 122 -0.72 -11.13 -3.36
CA GLY A 122 -0.75 -11.16 -1.90
C GLY A 122 0.38 -11.98 -1.28
N VAL A 123 1.61 -11.44 -1.32
CA VAL A 123 2.84 -12.05 -0.77
C VAL A 123 2.83 -12.05 0.76
N GLN A 124 2.49 -10.90 1.35
CA GLN A 124 2.49 -10.60 2.79
C GLN A 124 3.87 -10.61 3.46
N SER A 125 4.69 -11.64 3.26
CA SER A 125 6.08 -11.73 3.74
C SER A 125 6.91 -12.58 2.79
N MET A 126 8.22 -12.35 2.74
CA MET A 126 9.18 -13.24 2.05
C MET A 126 9.94 -14.15 3.03
N LEU A 127 9.47 -14.25 4.28
CA LEU A 127 9.99 -15.15 5.31
C LEU A 127 8.98 -16.27 5.56
N ASP A 128 9.39 -17.51 5.26
CA ASP A 128 8.50 -18.68 5.39
C ASP A 128 7.99 -18.89 6.81
N GLU A 129 8.80 -18.59 7.83
CA GLU A 129 8.40 -18.68 9.24
C GLU A 129 7.20 -17.77 9.57
N VAL A 130 7.19 -16.54 9.06
CA VAL A 130 6.07 -15.58 9.22
C VAL A 130 4.83 -16.08 8.46
N LEU A 131 5.01 -16.61 7.25
CA LEU A 131 3.92 -17.13 6.41
C LEU A 131 3.26 -18.38 7.03
N ILE A 132 4.06 -19.27 7.61
CA ILE A 132 3.61 -20.48 8.31
C ILE A 132 2.81 -20.10 9.55
N LEU A 133 3.36 -19.23 10.41
CA LEU A 133 2.66 -18.76 11.62
C LEU A 133 1.35 -18.06 11.26
N SER A 134 1.32 -17.31 10.16
CA SER A 134 0.12 -16.62 9.65
C SER A 134 -0.90 -17.52 8.96
N LYS A 135 -0.60 -18.82 8.78
CA LYS A 135 -1.41 -19.79 8.01
C LYS A 135 -1.72 -19.29 6.59
N ARG A 136 -0.72 -18.74 5.89
CA ARG A 136 -0.91 -18.16 4.55
C ARG A 136 -1.24 -19.22 3.48
N GLY A 137 -0.59 -20.39 3.60
CA GLY A 137 -0.76 -21.54 2.70
C GLY A 137 0.07 -21.48 1.42
N HIS A 138 1.11 -20.65 1.36
CA HIS A 138 2.17 -20.66 0.34
C HIS A 138 3.47 -20.11 0.96
N GLY A 139 4.60 -20.33 0.29
CA GLY A 139 5.91 -19.85 0.71
C GLY A 139 6.43 -18.64 -0.07
N ALA A 140 7.59 -18.15 0.34
CA ALA A 140 8.31 -17.06 -0.31
C ALA A 140 8.74 -17.43 -1.74
N ASN A 141 9.06 -18.70 -2.00
CA ASN A 141 9.43 -19.17 -3.34
C ASN A 141 8.24 -19.14 -4.32
N ASP A 142 7.03 -19.47 -3.86
CA ASP A 142 5.81 -19.36 -4.68
C ASP A 142 5.58 -17.89 -5.08
N SER A 143 5.78 -16.97 -4.13
CA SER A 143 5.71 -15.53 -4.36
C SER A 143 6.72 -15.04 -5.39
N ALA A 144 8.00 -15.43 -5.25
CA ALA A 144 9.04 -15.08 -6.20
C ALA A 144 8.75 -15.63 -7.61
N SER A 145 8.37 -16.90 -7.70
CA SER A 145 8.02 -17.56 -8.96
C SER A 145 6.84 -16.89 -9.66
N ALA A 146 5.79 -16.54 -8.91
CA ALA A 146 4.62 -15.84 -9.43
C ALA A 146 4.97 -14.45 -9.98
N ILE A 147 5.77 -13.67 -9.25
CA ILE A 147 6.21 -12.33 -9.70
C ILE A 147 7.00 -12.43 -11.01
N LEU A 148 7.98 -13.33 -11.08
CA LEU A 148 8.80 -13.52 -12.28
C LEU A 148 7.97 -14.02 -13.47
N ARG A 149 7.04 -14.95 -13.24
CA ARG A 149 6.16 -15.48 -14.28
C ARG A 149 5.23 -14.40 -14.84
N LEU A 150 4.62 -13.59 -13.99
CA LEU A 150 3.77 -12.47 -14.42
C LEU A 150 4.55 -11.45 -15.26
N LYS A 151 5.78 -11.12 -14.83
CA LYS A 151 6.65 -10.22 -15.60
C LYS A 151 7.04 -10.81 -16.95
N HIS A 152 7.34 -12.12 -17.01
CA HIS A 152 7.63 -12.81 -18.26
C HIS A 152 6.46 -12.74 -19.24
N TRP A 153 5.23 -12.88 -18.75
CA TRP A 153 4.02 -12.68 -19.52
C TRP A 153 3.71 -11.21 -19.83
N GLY A 154 4.52 -10.25 -19.36
CA GLY A 154 4.36 -8.82 -19.63
C GLY A 154 3.16 -8.19 -18.91
N PHE A 155 2.80 -8.67 -17.73
CA PHE A 155 1.86 -7.95 -16.84
C PHE A 155 2.60 -6.87 -16.05
N GLU A 156 1.86 -5.82 -15.68
CA GLU A 156 2.26 -4.95 -14.56
C GLU A 156 2.02 -5.73 -13.25
N VAL A 157 3.03 -5.78 -12.38
CA VAL A 157 3.00 -6.60 -11.17
C VAL A 157 3.03 -5.72 -9.93
N GLY A 158 1.96 -5.79 -9.14
CA GLY A 158 1.92 -5.23 -7.80
C GLY A 158 2.21 -6.29 -6.75
N VAL A 159 2.91 -5.91 -5.68
CA VAL A 159 3.11 -6.78 -4.52
C VAL A 159 2.45 -6.17 -3.29
N HIS A 160 1.68 -6.99 -2.57
CA HIS A 160 1.11 -6.63 -1.28
C HIS A 160 1.92 -7.30 -0.17
N LEU A 161 2.53 -6.48 0.70
CA LEU A 161 3.21 -6.87 1.92
C LEU A 161 2.42 -6.44 3.15
N MET A 162 2.63 -7.16 4.25
CA MET A 162 2.11 -6.80 5.56
C MET A 162 3.22 -6.67 6.59
N ILE A 163 3.01 -5.84 7.61
CA ILE A 163 3.92 -5.74 8.77
C ILE A 163 3.22 -6.17 10.05
N GLY A 164 3.98 -6.70 11.00
CA GLY A 164 3.48 -7.09 12.31
C GLY A 164 2.57 -8.31 12.27
N LEU A 165 2.78 -9.19 11.29
CA LEU A 165 2.17 -10.53 11.31
C LEU A 165 2.72 -11.35 12.50
N PRO A 166 2.06 -12.45 12.91
CA PRO A 166 2.62 -13.35 13.93
C PRO A 166 4.05 -13.78 13.60
N GLY A 167 4.98 -13.52 14.54
CA GLY A 167 6.42 -13.79 14.37
C GLY A 167 7.19 -12.77 13.52
N ASP A 168 6.53 -11.74 12.99
CA ASP A 168 7.17 -10.71 12.18
C ASP A 168 7.84 -9.63 13.04
N THR A 169 8.92 -9.07 12.53
CA THR A 169 9.69 -7.99 13.17
C THR A 169 10.06 -6.93 12.15
N CYS A 170 10.50 -5.75 12.61
CA CYS A 170 10.99 -4.72 11.69
C CYS A 170 12.16 -5.23 10.82
N ASP A 171 13.08 -6.04 11.38
CA ASP A 171 14.17 -6.65 10.61
C ASP A 171 13.63 -7.61 9.52
N TYR A 172 12.67 -8.46 9.87
CA TYR A 172 12.08 -9.43 8.94
C TYR A 172 11.30 -8.74 7.81
N PHE A 173 10.58 -7.68 8.14
CA PHE A 173 9.96 -6.83 7.15
C PHE A 173 10.99 -6.22 6.18
N LEU A 174 12.11 -5.69 6.68
CA LEU A 174 13.17 -5.13 5.84
C LEU A 174 13.85 -6.20 4.96
N ARG A 175 14.09 -7.40 5.50
CA ARG A 175 14.57 -8.56 4.73
C ARG A 175 13.57 -8.99 3.65
N SER A 176 12.27 -8.88 3.92
CA SER A 176 11.25 -9.09 2.89
C SER A 176 11.35 -8.07 1.78
N LEU A 177 11.54 -6.79 2.14
CA LEU A 177 11.72 -5.73 1.16
C LEU A 177 12.98 -5.91 0.32
N ASP A 178 14.09 -6.39 0.88
CA ASP A 178 15.31 -6.73 0.11
C ASP A 178 14.96 -7.68 -1.04
N ARG A 179 14.27 -8.78 -0.72
CA ARG A 179 13.85 -9.76 -1.72
C ARG A 179 12.88 -9.20 -2.75
N ILE A 180 11.95 -8.34 -2.32
CA ILE A 180 10.99 -7.70 -3.24
C ILE A 180 11.70 -6.70 -4.17
N VAL A 181 12.67 -5.93 -3.67
CA VAL A 181 13.48 -5.03 -4.48
C VAL A 181 14.25 -5.80 -5.55
N ASP A 182 14.83 -6.96 -5.22
CA ASP A 182 15.54 -7.82 -6.17
C ASP A 182 14.62 -8.35 -7.29
N LEU A 183 13.37 -8.67 -6.96
CA LEU A 183 12.36 -9.16 -7.91
C LEU A 183 11.80 -8.04 -8.83
N ARG A 184 11.97 -6.78 -8.43
CA ARG A 184 11.58 -5.56 -9.17
C ARG A 184 10.12 -5.59 -9.66
N PRO A 185 9.10 -5.73 -8.79
CA PRO A 185 7.72 -5.49 -9.22
C PRO A 185 7.54 -4.04 -9.68
N ASP A 186 6.40 -3.72 -10.30
CA ASP A 186 6.10 -2.36 -10.75
C ASP A 186 5.71 -1.44 -9.60
N PHE A 187 5.10 -1.99 -8.53
CA PHE A 187 4.80 -1.24 -7.31
C PHE A 187 4.56 -2.17 -6.11
N VAL A 188 4.65 -1.58 -4.92
CA VAL A 188 4.41 -2.25 -3.63
C VAL A 188 3.25 -1.57 -2.90
N ARG A 189 2.48 -2.35 -2.14
CA ARG A 189 1.49 -1.89 -1.16
C ARG A 189 1.83 -2.50 0.19
N ILE A 190 1.80 -1.70 1.25
CA ILE A 190 2.15 -2.17 2.60
C ILE A 190 1.01 -1.86 3.55
N HIS A 191 0.59 -2.85 4.34
CA HIS A 191 -0.47 -2.67 5.33
C HIS A 191 -0.06 -3.28 6.66
N PRO A 192 -0.21 -2.56 7.78
CA PRO A 192 -0.06 -3.19 9.08
C PRO A 192 -1.12 -4.25 9.32
N THR A 193 -0.75 -5.29 10.06
CA THR A 193 -1.69 -6.32 10.50
C THR A 193 -2.65 -5.75 11.53
N LEU A 194 -3.95 -5.88 11.26
CA LEU A 194 -5.02 -5.48 12.16
C LEU A 194 -5.71 -6.72 12.72
N VAL A 195 -6.16 -6.63 13.97
CA VAL A 195 -7.01 -7.64 14.59
C VAL A 195 -8.46 -7.26 14.27
N LEU A 196 -9.13 -8.10 13.47
CA LEU A 196 -10.52 -7.91 13.07
C LEU A 196 -11.43 -8.89 13.80
N ARG A 197 -12.62 -8.43 14.20
CA ARG A 197 -13.64 -9.21 14.91
C ARG A 197 -14.06 -10.42 14.08
N GLY A 198 -13.86 -11.63 14.59
CA GLY A 198 -14.19 -12.88 13.91
C GLY A 198 -13.06 -13.46 13.04
N ALA A 199 -11.93 -12.76 12.91
CA ALA A 199 -10.71 -13.36 12.36
C ALA A 199 -10.04 -14.25 13.42
N PRO A 200 -9.38 -15.37 13.05
CA PRO A 200 -8.66 -16.21 14.01
C PRO A 200 -7.62 -15.46 14.85
N LEU A 201 -7.06 -14.36 14.34
CA LEU A 201 -6.12 -13.51 15.07
C LEU A 201 -6.73 -12.82 16.31
N GLU A 202 -8.06 -12.63 16.34
CA GLU A 202 -8.75 -12.06 17.51
C GLU A 202 -8.63 -12.97 18.74
N GLU A 203 -8.70 -14.29 18.55
CA GLU A 203 -8.56 -15.26 19.64
C GLU A 203 -7.14 -15.27 20.20
N LEU A 204 -6.12 -15.29 19.34
CA LEU A 204 -4.73 -15.19 19.76
C LEU A 204 -4.45 -13.89 20.51
N TRP A 205 -5.03 -12.78 20.05
CA TRP A 205 -4.92 -11.50 20.74
C TRP A 205 -5.59 -11.53 22.13
N ARG A 206 -6.80 -12.06 22.24
CA ARG A 206 -7.52 -12.19 23.53
C ARG A 206 -6.79 -13.07 24.54
N ASN A 207 -6.11 -14.12 24.06
CA ASN A 207 -5.34 -15.03 24.91
C ASN A 207 -3.94 -14.49 25.27
N GLY A 208 -3.54 -13.34 24.72
CA GLY A 208 -2.20 -12.77 24.92
C GLY A 208 -1.09 -13.46 24.11
N GLU A 209 -1.45 -14.33 23.16
CA GLU A 209 -0.52 -15.06 22.30
C GLU A 209 -0.05 -14.22 21.09
N TYR A 210 -0.76 -13.13 20.79
CA TYR A 210 -0.40 -12.16 19.76
C TYR A 210 -0.60 -10.72 20.24
N SER A 211 0.39 -9.87 20.04
CA SER A 211 0.30 -8.43 20.27
C SER A 211 0.51 -7.68 18.96
N PRO A 212 -0.49 -6.93 18.46
CA PRO A 212 -0.29 -6.11 17.27
C PRO A 212 0.65 -4.95 17.57
N LEU A 213 1.32 -4.44 16.54
CA LEU A 213 2.13 -3.23 16.66
C LEU A 213 1.28 -2.05 17.17
N SER A 214 1.87 -1.20 17.99
CA SER A 214 1.36 0.15 18.22
C SER A 214 1.45 0.99 16.93
N LEU A 215 0.69 2.08 16.88
CA LEU A 215 0.72 3.01 15.74
C LEU A 215 2.14 3.57 15.52
N ASP A 216 2.85 3.89 16.60
CA ASP A 216 4.21 4.41 16.52
C ASP A 216 5.20 3.37 16.00
N GLU A 217 5.15 2.11 16.49
CA GLU A 217 5.99 1.03 15.98
C GLU A 217 5.75 0.75 14.49
N ALA A 218 4.49 0.80 14.07
CA ALA A 218 4.13 0.68 12.66
C ALA A 218 4.71 1.85 11.85
N ILE A 219 4.57 3.10 12.31
CA ILE A 219 5.15 4.27 11.65
C ILE A 219 6.67 4.15 11.52
N GLN A 220 7.37 3.73 12.58
CA GLN A 220 8.83 3.56 12.54
C GLN A 220 9.25 2.49 11.53
N SER A 221 8.55 1.36 11.48
CA SER A 221 8.84 0.29 10.53
C SER A 221 8.55 0.72 9.08
N LEU A 222 7.39 1.33 8.86
CA LEU A 222 6.96 1.82 7.54
C LEU A 222 7.87 2.92 7.01
N LYS A 223 8.39 3.81 7.88
CA LYS A 223 9.38 4.81 7.51
C LYS A 223 10.62 4.16 6.87
N LYS A 224 11.22 3.17 7.56
CA LYS A 224 12.40 2.46 7.05
C LYS A 224 12.09 1.75 5.72
N GLY A 225 10.93 1.12 5.64
CA GLY A 225 10.50 0.44 4.42
C GLY A 225 10.30 1.40 3.24
N MET A 226 9.69 2.55 3.48
CA MET A 226 9.45 3.58 2.46
C MET A 226 10.76 4.17 1.94
N LEU A 227 11.70 4.53 2.82
CA LEU A 227 13.03 5.01 2.42
C LEU A 227 13.80 3.97 1.60
N LYS A 228 13.75 2.69 2.01
CA LYS A 228 14.35 1.58 1.25
C LYS A 228 13.76 1.44 -0.16
N LEU A 229 12.43 1.52 -0.29
CA LEU A 229 11.75 1.44 -1.58
C LEU A 229 12.08 2.64 -2.48
N GLU A 230 12.08 3.86 -1.94
CA GLU A 230 12.45 5.08 -2.67
C GLU A 230 13.90 5.03 -3.16
N LYS A 231 14.85 4.59 -2.32
CA LYS A 231 16.26 4.40 -2.70
C LYS A 231 16.41 3.38 -3.83
N ALA A 232 15.57 2.35 -3.87
CA ALA A 232 15.51 1.37 -4.95
C ALA A 232 14.72 1.84 -6.19
N SER A 233 14.16 3.05 -6.18
CA SER A 233 13.25 3.56 -7.22
C SER A 233 12.03 2.65 -7.45
N LEU A 234 11.57 1.97 -6.40
CA LEU A 234 10.43 1.05 -6.44
C LEU A 234 9.17 1.76 -5.90
N PRO A 235 8.14 2.03 -6.73
CA PRO A 235 6.98 2.80 -6.30
C PRO A 235 6.20 2.15 -5.15
N LEU A 236 5.93 2.93 -4.09
CA LEU A 236 5.01 2.56 -3.01
C LEU A 236 3.61 3.13 -3.32
N ALA A 237 2.70 2.29 -3.80
CA ALA A 237 1.37 2.70 -4.23
C ALA A 237 0.45 3.10 -3.07
N ARG A 238 0.58 2.43 -1.91
CA ARG A 238 -0.23 2.70 -0.71
C ARG A 238 0.41 2.17 0.57
N ILE A 239 0.22 2.92 1.65
CA ILE A 239 0.40 2.49 3.03
C ILE A 239 -0.97 2.47 3.72
N GLY A 240 -1.30 1.37 4.40
CA GLY A 240 -2.53 1.24 5.19
C GLY A 240 -3.78 0.93 4.35
N LEU A 241 -4.83 0.44 5.03
CA LEU A 241 -6.05 -0.03 4.35
C LEU A 241 -6.94 1.15 3.95
N GLN A 242 -7.86 0.92 3.02
CA GLN A 242 -8.91 1.90 2.76
C GLN A 242 -9.80 2.01 4.00
N PRO A 243 -9.96 3.20 4.58
CA PRO A 243 -10.94 3.40 5.65
C PRO A 243 -12.34 3.18 5.09
N THR A 244 -13.05 2.19 5.63
CA THR A 244 -14.46 1.94 5.36
C THR A 244 -15.17 1.83 6.71
N LYS A 245 -16.46 2.18 6.76
CA LYS A 245 -17.25 2.02 8.00
C LYS A 245 -17.20 0.58 8.49
N GLU A 246 -17.31 -0.38 7.57
CA GLU A 246 -17.20 -1.80 7.87
C GLU A 246 -15.86 -2.17 8.51
N LEU A 247 -14.73 -1.65 8.00
CA LEU A 247 -13.42 -1.90 8.60
C LEU A 247 -13.34 -1.32 10.02
N GLU A 248 -13.81 -0.10 10.22
CA GLU A 248 -13.77 0.58 11.53
C GLU A 248 -14.67 -0.12 12.56
N GLU A 249 -15.84 -0.61 12.15
CA GLU A 249 -16.77 -1.36 13.01
C GLU A 249 -16.22 -2.73 13.45
N HIS A 250 -15.45 -3.38 12.58
CA HIS A 250 -14.85 -4.69 12.84
C HIS A 250 -13.44 -4.63 13.42
N LEU A 251 -12.81 -3.46 13.47
CA LEU A 251 -11.48 -3.31 14.03
C LEU A 251 -11.50 -3.50 15.55
N VAL A 252 -10.72 -4.46 16.04
CA VAL A 252 -10.60 -4.76 17.48
C VAL A 252 -9.31 -4.20 18.06
N ALA A 253 -8.19 -4.35 17.35
CA ALA A 253 -6.89 -3.86 17.78
C ALA A 253 -5.92 -3.70 16.60
N GLY A 254 -4.84 -2.94 16.84
CA GLY A 254 -3.74 -2.75 15.91
C GLY A 254 -3.62 -1.33 15.34
N PRO A 255 -2.59 -1.07 14.53
CA PRO A 255 -2.18 0.28 14.17
C PRO A 255 -2.97 0.79 12.97
N PHE A 256 -4.18 1.26 13.22
CA PHE A 256 -5.04 1.86 12.21
C PHE A 256 -5.05 3.38 12.33
N HIS A 257 -4.86 4.06 11.20
CA HIS A 257 -5.12 5.49 11.08
C HIS A 257 -5.54 5.80 9.63
N PRO A 258 -6.62 6.59 9.40
CA PRO A 258 -7.09 6.91 8.04
C PRO A 258 -6.05 7.60 7.15
N ALA A 259 -5.15 8.35 7.77
CA ALA A 259 -4.05 9.07 7.11
C ALA A 259 -2.67 8.44 7.41
N LEU A 260 -2.57 7.12 7.61
CA LEU A 260 -1.31 6.46 8.00
C LEU A 260 -0.13 6.81 7.07
N HIS A 261 -0.35 6.86 5.75
CA HIS A 261 0.69 7.26 4.80
C HIS A 261 1.24 8.67 5.12
N GLN A 262 0.35 9.63 5.38
CA GLN A 262 0.73 11.00 5.73
C GLN A 262 1.43 11.08 7.09
N LEU A 263 1.09 10.21 8.04
CA LEU A 263 1.82 10.10 9.30
C LEU A 263 3.25 9.59 9.10
N VAL A 264 3.44 8.61 8.21
CA VAL A 264 4.78 8.11 7.85
C VAL A 264 5.60 9.18 7.13
N ASP A 265 5.00 9.90 6.17
CA ASP A 265 5.63 11.07 5.53
C ASP A 265 6.03 12.12 6.58
N SER A 266 5.10 12.48 7.47
CA SER A 266 5.33 13.45 8.53
C SER A 266 6.47 13.04 9.47
N ALA A 267 6.56 11.75 9.81
CA ALA A 267 7.64 11.22 10.64
C ALA A 267 9.00 11.29 9.92
N ILE A 268 9.02 11.07 8.60
CA ILE A 268 10.25 11.22 7.79
C ILE A 268 10.67 12.68 7.70
N PHE A 269 9.74 13.60 7.45
CA PHE A 269 10.03 15.04 7.44
C PHE A 269 10.56 15.55 8.78
N HIS A 270 10.06 15.01 9.90
CA HIS A 270 10.61 15.30 11.23
C HIS A 270 12.08 14.90 11.31
N ASP A 271 12.43 13.68 10.87
CA ASP A 271 13.81 13.19 10.92
C ASP A 271 14.74 13.97 9.99
N MET A 272 14.28 14.34 8.80
CA MET A 272 15.02 15.22 7.89
C MET A 272 15.29 16.59 8.51
N ALA A 273 14.28 17.20 9.14
CA ALA A 273 14.41 18.48 9.81
C ALA A 273 15.38 18.39 11.00
N GLU A 274 15.31 17.29 11.75
CA GLU A 274 16.22 17.01 12.85
C GLU A 274 17.65 16.85 12.36
N ASP A 275 17.86 16.12 11.26
CA ASP A 275 19.18 15.92 10.68
C ASP A 275 19.81 17.23 10.21
N LEU A 276 19.06 18.04 9.45
CA LEU A 276 19.49 19.37 9.02
C LEU A 276 19.89 20.27 10.20
N LEU A 277 19.11 20.26 11.29
CA LEU A 277 19.42 21.07 12.47
C LEU A 277 20.64 20.57 13.26
N ARG A 278 20.89 19.25 13.29
CA ARG A 278 22.09 18.67 13.92
C ARG A 278 23.35 19.02 13.13
N ASN A 279 23.28 18.88 11.81
CA ASN A 279 24.43 19.05 10.92
C ASN A 279 24.70 20.51 10.55
N HIS A 280 23.67 21.37 10.59
CA HIS A 280 23.77 22.79 10.29
C HIS A 280 23.06 23.64 11.38
N PRO A 281 23.65 23.77 12.58
CA PRO A 281 23.08 24.58 13.65
C PRO A 281 22.87 26.04 13.21
N ASN A 282 21.62 26.48 13.18
CA ASN A 282 21.24 27.77 12.58
C ASN A 282 20.51 28.71 13.55
N GLY A 283 21.08 28.88 14.75
CA GLY A 283 20.50 29.73 15.79
C GLY A 283 19.15 29.22 16.30
N SER A 284 18.36 30.10 16.93
CA SER A 284 17.11 29.75 17.61
C SER A 284 15.85 29.92 16.74
N LYS A 285 16.01 30.26 15.46
CA LYS A 285 14.93 30.58 14.50
C LYS A 285 15.23 30.03 13.09
N PRO A 286 15.33 28.70 12.92
CA PRO A 286 15.59 28.12 11.62
C PRO A 286 14.48 28.43 10.61
N VAL A 287 14.88 28.49 9.34
CA VAL A 287 14.00 28.72 8.20
C VAL A 287 14.08 27.51 7.28
N PHE A 288 13.03 26.69 7.29
CA PHE A 288 12.91 25.55 6.38
C PHE A 288 12.30 25.97 5.05
N VAL A 289 12.64 25.24 4.00
CA VAL A 289 12.09 25.41 2.65
C VAL A 289 11.57 24.05 2.18
N CYS A 290 10.33 23.96 1.70
CA CYS A 290 9.78 22.71 1.18
C CYS A 290 8.82 22.94 0.03
N HIS A 291 8.45 21.88 -0.68
CA HIS A 291 7.39 21.99 -1.67
C HIS A 291 6.02 22.28 -0.98
N PRO A 292 5.11 23.09 -1.57
CA PRO A 292 3.83 23.44 -0.95
C PRO A 292 2.94 22.25 -0.54
N LYS A 293 3.05 21.14 -1.28
CA LYS A 293 2.32 19.89 -0.97
C LYS A 293 2.90 19.11 0.22
N ASP A 294 4.10 19.45 0.67
CA ASP A 294 4.78 18.80 1.80
C ASP A 294 4.72 19.62 3.08
N LEU A 295 4.11 20.82 3.04
CA LEU A 295 3.96 21.71 4.19
C LEU A 295 3.27 21.01 5.37
N SER A 296 2.23 20.22 5.12
CA SER A 296 1.54 19.45 6.16
C SER A 296 2.41 18.34 6.75
N ASN A 297 3.31 17.77 5.96
CA ASN A 297 4.23 16.72 6.41
C ASN A 297 5.32 17.31 7.30
N LEU A 298 5.91 18.45 6.92
CA LEU A 298 6.87 19.15 7.76
C LEU A 298 6.26 19.61 9.08
N LYS A 299 5.06 20.21 9.05
CA LYS A 299 4.38 20.68 10.27
C LYS A 299 3.94 19.53 11.18
N GLY A 300 3.54 18.41 10.59
CA GLY A 300 2.87 17.31 11.27
C GLY A 300 1.46 17.65 11.73
N GLN A 301 0.72 16.62 12.15
CA GLN A 301 -0.65 16.81 12.63
C GLN A 301 -0.66 17.72 13.85
N ARG A 302 -1.56 18.72 13.85
CA ARG A 302 -1.66 19.73 14.92
C ARG A 302 -0.32 20.41 15.25
N ASN A 303 0.58 20.54 14.27
CA ASN A 303 1.92 21.10 14.40
C ASN A 303 2.87 20.33 15.34
N GLU A 304 2.63 19.04 15.57
CA GLU A 304 3.41 18.21 16.49
C GLU A 304 4.92 18.20 16.16
N ASN A 305 5.29 18.09 14.89
CA ASN A 305 6.70 18.09 14.50
C ASN A 305 7.39 19.39 14.91
N LEU A 306 6.74 20.54 14.68
CA LEU A 306 7.31 21.84 15.05
C LEU A 306 7.50 21.96 16.57
N GLN A 307 6.54 21.47 17.35
CA GLN A 307 6.65 21.47 18.82
C GLN A 307 7.80 20.58 19.28
N ARG A 308 7.93 19.37 18.72
CA ARG A 308 9.01 18.43 19.03
C ARG A 308 10.39 19.02 18.70
N LEU A 309 10.54 19.60 17.51
CA LEU A 309 11.78 20.27 17.08
C LEU A 309 12.12 21.47 17.98
N LYS A 310 11.13 22.33 18.29
CA LYS A 310 11.32 23.47 19.22
C LYS A 310 11.81 23.00 20.59
N ASN A 311 11.18 21.97 21.15
CA ASN A 311 11.52 21.44 22.47
C ASN A 311 12.90 20.79 22.51
N ARG A 312 13.25 20.03 21.46
CA ARG A 312 14.51 19.30 21.34
C ARG A 312 15.71 20.23 21.13
N PHE A 313 15.60 21.18 20.21
CA PHE A 313 16.68 22.10 19.84
C PHE A 313 16.62 23.46 20.54
N LYS A 314 15.69 23.63 21.50
CA LYS A 314 15.47 24.88 22.25
C LYS A 314 15.27 26.10 21.34
N LEU A 315 14.48 25.90 20.28
CA LEU A 315 14.20 26.93 19.29
C LEU A 315 13.10 27.86 19.80
N SER A 316 13.28 29.16 19.61
CA SER A 316 12.26 30.17 19.90
C SER A 316 11.14 30.16 18.86
N ASP A 317 11.50 29.97 17.59
CA ASP A 317 10.53 29.86 16.51
C ASP A 317 11.03 28.99 15.36
N ILE A 318 10.12 28.60 14.45
CA ILE A 318 10.46 27.90 13.20
C ILE A 318 9.68 28.57 12.08
N PHE A 319 10.39 29.03 11.04
CA PHE A 319 9.79 29.57 9.84
C PHE A 319 9.82 28.54 8.72
N ILE A 320 8.81 28.57 7.85
CA ILE A 320 8.72 27.67 6.70
C ILE A 320 8.33 28.51 5.47
N PHE A 321 9.15 28.45 4.42
CA PHE A 321 8.81 28.93 3.09
C PHE A 321 8.48 27.74 2.19
N SER A 322 7.54 27.94 1.26
CA SER A 322 7.22 26.90 0.29
C SER A 322 7.12 27.44 -1.12
N HIS A 323 7.81 26.80 -2.07
CA HIS A 323 7.74 27.10 -3.50
C HIS A 323 7.90 25.84 -4.35
N LYS A 324 7.48 25.90 -5.61
CA LYS A 324 7.37 24.73 -6.50
C LYS A 324 8.70 24.21 -7.05
N ASP A 325 9.79 24.96 -6.85
CA ASP A 325 11.11 24.58 -7.37
C ASP A 325 11.80 23.55 -6.46
N VAL A 326 11.37 23.42 -5.20
CA VAL A 326 11.80 22.32 -4.34
C VAL A 326 11.10 21.04 -4.77
N GLY A 327 11.86 19.95 -4.92
CA GLY A 327 11.32 18.64 -5.25
C GLY A 327 10.35 18.15 -4.18
N ARG A 328 9.34 17.36 -4.58
CA ARG A 328 8.43 16.74 -3.59
C ARG A 328 9.18 15.70 -2.78
N GLY A 329 8.99 15.77 -1.47
CA GLY A 329 9.73 14.95 -0.51
C GLY A 329 11.05 15.57 -0.08
N ASP A 330 11.54 16.62 -0.72
CA ASP A 330 12.81 17.27 -0.33
C ASP A 330 12.56 18.33 0.76
N LEU A 331 13.58 18.56 1.58
CA LEU A 331 13.56 19.58 2.63
C LEU A 331 14.85 20.40 2.60
N GLY A 332 14.69 21.71 2.59
CA GLY A 332 15.78 22.68 2.67
C GLY A 332 15.85 23.36 4.03
N LEU A 333 17.06 23.75 4.44
CA LEU A 333 17.32 24.66 5.55
C LEU A 333 18.15 25.84 5.03
N GLN A 334 17.66 27.07 5.21
CA GLN A 334 18.46 28.26 4.89
C GLN A 334 19.54 28.46 5.94
N THR A 335 20.80 28.52 5.55
CA THR A 335 21.95 28.79 6.41
C THR A 335 22.62 30.10 6.02
N LYS A 336 23.65 30.53 6.77
CA LYS A 336 24.45 31.71 6.41
C LYS A 336 25.21 31.56 5.09
N GLU A 337 25.48 30.31 4.70
CA GLU A 337 26.28 29.96 3.51
C GLU A 337 25.41 29.65 2.29
N GLY A 338 24.07 29.66 2.46
CA GLY A 338 23.10 29.31 1.42
C GLY A 338 22.09 28.28 1.90
N GLU A 339 21.27 27.78 0.98
CA GLU A 339 20.29 26.73 1.26
C GLU A 339 20.94 25.34 1.20
N VAL A 340 20.78 24.55 2.25
CA VAL A 340 21.18 23.14 2.29
C VAL A 340 19.94 22.28 2.09
N LEU A 341 19.93 21.44 1.05
CA LEU A 341 18.82 20.56 0.71
C LEU A 341 19.18 19.10 1.05
N ILE A 342 18.23 18.38 1.65
CA ILE A 342 18.28 16.93 1.79
C ILE A 342 17.11 16.31 1.01
N GLU A 343 17.42 15.36 0.13
CA GLU A 343 16.41 14.55 -0.53
C GLU A 343 16.01 13.40 0.40
N ARG A 344 14.71 13.13 0.50
CA ARG A 344 14.14 12.08 1.36
C ARG A 344 14.85 10.74 1.28
N LYS A 345 15.14 10.27 0.05
CA LYS A 345 15.73 8.95 -0.23
C LYS A 345 17.16 8.76 0.30
N TRP A 346 17.83 9.85 0.70
CA TRP A 346 19.19 9.85 1.24
C TRP A 346 19.23 10.05 2.76
N LEU A 347 18.07 10.05 3.42
CA LEU A 347 18.00 10.03 4.88
C LEU A 347 18.46 8.64 5.39
N ASP A 348 19.53 8.64 6.18
CA ASP A 348 20.14 7.42 6.76
C ASP A 348 19.39 6.86 7.98
#